data_AF-A0A919DFZ2-F1
#
_entry.id   AF-A0A919DFZ2-F1
#
_cell.length_a   1.000
_cell.length_b   1.000
_cell.length_c   1.000
_cell.angle_alpha   90.00
_cell.angle_beta   90.00
_cell.angle_gamma   90.00
#
_symmetry.space_group_name_H-M   'P 1'
#
loop_
_entity.id
_entity.type
_entity.pdbx_description
1 polymer ?
#
loop_
_entity_poly.entity_id
_entity_poly.type
_entity_poly.pdbx_seq_one_letter_code
_entity_poly.pdbx_strand_id
1 'polypeptide(L)'
;MEYVTPARVSRARAGARWRWAAAVPVGRGAAAAPYASRVIIGVGIDVAEIDRFAVSLERTVGMRERLFVAEELYLPSGEPRGVASLAARFAAKEALAKALGAPAGLRWTDAEVYVEESGQPRLRVSGTVAARAEALGVRGWHVSLSHDAGVASAVVIAEG
;
A
#
# COMPACT_ATOMS: atom_id res chain seq x y z
N MET A 1 1.92 -10.30 42.21
CA MET A 1 2.00 -11.22 41.05
C MET A 1 0.59 -11.34 40.51
N GLU A 2 0.21 -10.37 39.68
CA GLU A 2 -1.18 -10.12 39.28
C GLU A 2 -1.40 -10.71 37.90
N TYR A 3 -2.26 -11.71 37.81
CA TYR A 3 -2.63 -12.35 36.54
C TYR A 3 -3.50 -11.40 35.73
N VAL A 4 -2.94 -10.82 34.67
CA VAL A 4 -3.70 -10.02 33.70
C VAL A 4 -4.49 -10.98 32.81
N THR A 5 -5.81 -10.93 32.93
CA THR A 5 -6.77 -11.63 32.08
C THR A 5 -6.60 -11.21 30.61
N PRO A 6 -6.49 -12.12 29.63
CA PRO A 6 -6.40 -11.72 28.23
C PRO A 6 -7.71 -11.06 27.77
N ALA A 7 -7.58 -9.89 27.13
CA ALA A 7 -8.69 -9.20 26.51
C ALA A 7 -9.37 -10.11 25.47
N ARG A 8 -10.71 -10.13 25.49
CA ARG A 8 -11.52 -10.89 24.52
C ARG A 8 -11.20 -10.40 23.11
N VAL A 9 -10.66 -11.29 22.27
CA VAL A 9 -10.67 -11.15 20.82
C VAL A 9 -12.12 -10.92 20.40
N SER A 10 -12.41 -9.76 19.80
CA SER A 10 -13.74 -9.54 19.22
C SER A 10 -13.90 -10.51 18.06
N ARG A 11 -14.84 -11.45 18.19
CA ARG A 11 -15.22 -12.32 17.07
C ARG A 11 -15.79 -11.40 16.00
N ALA A 12 -15.11 -11.32 14.85
CA ALA A 12 -15.69 -10.76 13.65
C ALA A 12 -17.09 -11.38 13.47
N ARG A 13 -18.13 -10.54 13.39
CA ARG A 13 -19.50 -11.01 13.20
C ARG A 13 -19.54 -11.83 11.91
N ALA A 14 -19.79 -13.13 12.04
CA ALA A 14 -20.15 -14.00 10.93
C ALA A 14 -21.41 -13.42 10.27
N GLY A 15 -21.24 -12.70 9.16
CA GLY A 15 -22.34 -11.97 8.52
C GLY A 15 -21.94 -10.93 7.48
N ALA A 16 -20.66 -10.51 7.42
CA ALA A 16 -20.17 -9.68 6.32
C ALA A 16 -20.14 -10.50 5.02
N ARG A 17 -21.21 -10.38 4.21
CA ARG A 17 -21.19 -10.85 2.82
C ARG A 17 -20.17 -10.00 2.06
N TRP A 18 -19.03 -10.59 1.72
CA TRP A 18 -18.10 -10.04 0.74
C TRP A 18 -18.86 -9.81 -0.57
N ARG A 19 -19.17 -8.54 -0.91
CA ARG A 19 -19.60 -8.18 -2.25
C ARG A 19 -18.35 -8.06 -3.10
N TRP A 20 -17.93 -9.16 -3.71
CA TRP A 20 -17.03 -9.09 -4.85
C TRP A 20 -17.71 -8.21 -5.91
N ALA A 21 -16.98 -7.24 -6.48
CA ALA A 21 -17.37 -6.67 -7.76
C ALA A 21 -17.68 -7.85 -8.71
N ALA A 22 -18.82 -7.76 -9.40
CA ALA A 22 -19.43 -8.88 -10.11
C ALA A 22 -18.39 -9.72 -10.88
N ALA A 23 -18.51 -11.05 -10.74
CA ALA A 23 -17.73 -11.98 -11.56
C ALA A 23 -17.89 -11.59 -13.04
N VAL A 24 -16.76 -11.36 -13.72
CA VAL A 24 -16.75 -11.09 -15.16
C VAL A 24 -17.35 -12.31 -15.86
N PRO A 25 -18.43 -12.17 -16.65
CA PRO A 25 -18.99 -13.29 -17.40
C PRO A 25 -17.95 -13.77 -18.40
N VAL A 26 -17.50 -15.02 -18.29
CA VAL A 26 -16.70 -15.66 -19.34
C VAL A 26 -17.66 -16.09 -20.45
N GLY A 27 -17.92 -15.18 -21.39
CA GLY A 27 -18.69 -15.48 -22.59
C GLY A 27 -17.94 -16.49 -23.47
N ARG A 28 -18.56 -17.64 -23.76
CA ARG A 28 -18.10 -18.52 -24.84
C ARG A 28 -18.57 -17.93 -26.17
N GLY A 29 -17.62 -17.67 -27.07
CA GLY A 29 -17.88 -17.58 -28.51
C GLY A 29 -18.11 -16.18 -29.07
N ALA A 30 -17.03 -15.45 -29.29
CA ALA A 30 -16.83 -14.52 -30.40
C ALA A 30 -15.31 -14.39 -30.60
N ALA A 31 -14.82 -14.29 -31.84
CA ALA A 31 -13.39 -14.16 -32.12
C ALA A 31 -12.82 -13.00 -31.29
N ALA A 32 -11.98 -13.34 -30.31
CA ALA A 32 -11.44 -12.37 -29.38
C ALA A 32 -10.56 -11.40 -30.17
N ALA A 33 -10.96 -10.12 -30.21
CA ALA A 33 -9.98 -9.04 -30.30
C ALA A 33 -8.87 -9.39 -29.29
N PRO A 34 -7.58 -9.24 -29.63
CA PRO A 34 -6.50 -9.68 -28.75
C PRO A 34 -6.79 -9.12 -27.36
N TYR A 35 -7.06 -10.00 -26.39
CA TYR A 35 -7.11 -9.58 -25.00
C TYR A 35 -5.77 -8.89 -24.81
N ALA A 36 -5.77 -7.59 -24.52
CA ALA A 36 -4.63 -6.98 -23.88
C ALA A 36 -4.55 -7.68 -22.53
N SER A 37 -3.93 -8.86 -22.52
CA SER A 37 -3.79 -9.70 -21.36
C SER A 37 -2.87 -8.93 -20.45
N ARG A 38 -3.46 -8.18 -19.54
CA ARG A 38 -2.69 -7.52 -18.50
C ARG A 38 -2.05 -8.62 -17.66
N VAL A 39 -0.73 -8.63 -17.62
CA VAL A 39 0.04 -9.64 -16.89
C VAL A 39 0.54 -9.00 -15.60
N ILE A 40 0.59 -9.80 -14.53
CA ILE A 40 1.26 -9.39 -13.30
C ILE A 40 2.76 -9.36 -13.56
N ILE A 41 3.35 -8.18 -13.51
CA ILE A 41 4.80 -7.97 -13.63
C ILE A 41 5.48 -8.25 -12.30
N GLY A 42 4.85 -7.88 -11.19
CA GLY A 42 5.41 -8.04 -9.87
C GLY A 42 4.40 -7.89 -8.75
N VAL A 43 4.74 -8.48 -7.61
CA VAL A 43 3.99 -8.36 -6.36
C VAL A 43 4.95 -8.04 -5.23
N GLY A 44 4.51 -7.22 -4.30
CA GLY A 44 5.24 -6.96 -3.07
C GLY A 44 4.30 -6.91 -1.88
N ILE A 45 4.80 -7.39 -0.75
CA ILE A 45 4.14 -7.30 0.55
C ILE A 45 5.13 -6.78 1.58
N ASP A 46 4.66 -5.95 2.48
CA ASP A 46 5.43 -5.49 3.62
C ASP A 46 4.58 -5.37 4.87
N VAL A 47 5.21 -5.56 6.03
CA VAL A 47 4.60 -5.43 7.36
C VAL A 47 5.55 -4.66 8.24
N ALA A 48 5.08 -3.53 8.77
CA ALA A 48 5.78 -2.66 9.68
C ALA A 48 5.14 -2.71 11.07
N GLU A 49 5.97 -2.86 12.11
CA GLU A 49 5.55 -2.68 13.50
C GLU A 49 5.38 -1.19 13.80
N ILE A 50 4.19 -0.79 14.28
CA ILE A 50 3.80 0.63 14.38
C ILE A 50 4.65 1.35 15.43
N ASP A 51 4.85 0.75 16.60
CA ASP A 51 5.58 1.38 17.70
C ASP A 51 7.07 1.54 17.36
N ARG A 52 7.67 0.53 16.76
CA ARG A 52 9.05 0.60 16.26
C ARG A 52 9.22 1.67 15.17
N PHE A 53 8.23 1.80 14.30
CA PHE A 53 8.22 2.85 13.29
C PHE A 53 8.10 4.25 13.92
N ALA A 54 7.22 4.41 14.92
CA ALA A 54 7.05 5.66 15.67
C ALA A 54 8.37 6.11 16.31
N VAL A 55 9.03 5.21 17.05
CA VAL A 55 10.34 5.46 17.67
C VAL A 55 11.38 5.88 16.64
N SER A 56 11.36 5.25 15.45
CA SER A 56 12.30 5.58 14.38
C SER A 56 12.09 6.99 13.81
N LEU A 57 10.82 7.38 13.62
CA LEU A 57 10.45 8.72 13.15
C LEU A 57 10.82 9.81 14.16
N GLU A 58 10.63 9.55 15.45
CA GLU A 58 10.96 10.51 16.52
C GLU A 58 12.46 10.67 16.71
N ARG A 59 13.20 9.56 16.68
CA ARG A 59 14.66 9.57 16.86
C ARG A 59 15.40 10.26 15.72
N THR A 60 14.86 10.22 14.50
CA THR A 60 15.57 10.64 13.30
C THR A 60 15.00 11.96 12.75
N VAL A 61 15.68 13.07 13.03
CA VAL A 61 15.31 14.38 12.49
C VAL A 61 15.29 14.35 10.96
N GLY A 62 14.22 14.86 10.36
CA GLY A 62 14.05 14.92 8.91
C GLY A 62 13.58 13.60 8.26
N MET A 63 13.33 12.54 9.04
CA MET A 63 12.94 11.24 8.48
C MET A 63 11.57 11.28 7.80
N ARG A 64 10.63 12.09 8.31
CA ARG A 64 9.30 12.23 7.70
C ARG A 64 9.41 12.77 6.28
N GLU A 65 10.17 13.83 6.09
CA GLU A 65 10.37 14.53 4.82
C GLU A 65 11.22 13.73 3.84
N ARG A 66 12.06 12.82 4.36
CA ARG A 66 12.82 11.86 3.52
C ARG A 66 11.96 10.71 3.02
N LEU A 67 10.95 10.30 3.79
CA LEU A 67 10.11 9.13 3.48
C LEU A 67 8.82 9.49 2.74
N PHE A 68 8.26 10.67 3.00
CA PHE A 68 6.92 11.06 2.57
C PHE A 68 6.95 12.35 1.78
N VAL A 69 6.07 12.46 0.78
CA VAL A 69 5.73 13.77 0.21
C VAL A 69 4.85 14.54 1.20
N ALA A 70 4.76 15.86 1.05
CA ALA A 70 4.06 16.71 2.01
C ALA A 70 2.58 16.28 2.17
N GLU A 71 1.93 15.93 1.07
CA GLU A 71 0.53 15.52 0.99
C GLU A 71 0.24 14.24 1.78
N GLU A 72 1.24 13.37 1.96
CA GLU A 72 1.10 12.14 2.75
C GLU A 72 1.14 12.40 4.26
N LEU A 73 1.73 13.51 4.69
CA LEU A 73 1.89 13.84 6.11
C LEU A 73 0.63 14.38 6.75
N TYR A 74 -0.38 14.76 5.96
CA TYR A 74 -1.62 15.35 6.45
C TYR A 74 -2.83 14.56 5.97
N LEU A 75 -3.90 14.60 6.76
CA LEU A 75 -5.23 14.16 6.36
C LEU A 75 -5.84 15.19 5.38
N PRO A 76 -6.87 14.81 4.60
CA PRO A 76 -7.61 15.78 3.78
C PRO A 76 -8.20 16.95 4.59
N SER A 77 -8.44 16.76 5.90
CA SER A 77 -8.86 17.81 6.83
C SER A 77 -7.77 18.85 7.14
N GLY A 78 -6.52 18.59 6.76
CA GLY A 78 -5.34 19.40 7.09
C GLY A 78 -4.67 19.02 8.41
N GLU A 79 -5.25 18.10 9.20
CA GLU A 79 -4.64 17.62 10.43
C GLU A 79 -3.44 16.69 10.15
N PRO A 80 -2.38 16.68 11.00
CA PRO A 80 -1.29 15.74 10.86
C PRO A 80 -1.78 14.29 10.86
N ARG A 81 -1.25 13.49 9.94
CA ARG A 81 -1.60 12.08 9.81
C ARG A 81 -1.04 11.27 10.98
N GLY A 82 -1.88 10.42 11.57
CA GLY A 82 -1.50 9.53 12.66
C GLY A 82 -0.45 8.48 12.26
N VAL A 83 0.34 8.04 13.24
CA VAL A 83 1.52 7.18 13.01
C VAL A 83 1.20 5.83 12.39
N ALA A 84 0.08 5.18 12.76
CA ALA A 84 -0.36 3.93 12.15
C ALA A 84 -0.62 4.08 10.63
N SER A 85 -1.20 5.22 10.23
CA SER A 85 -1.49 5.53 8.83
C SER A 85 -0.22 5.88 8.05
N LEU A 86 0.78 6.47 8.70
CA LEU A 86 2.12 6.68 8.11
C LEU A 86 2.90 5.36 8.00
N ALA A 87 2.83 4.48 8.99
CA ALA A 87 3.43 3.15 8.94
C ALA A 87 2.86 2.31 7.78
N ALA A 88 1.55 2.37 7.54
CA ALA A 88 0.92 1.72 6.40
C ALA A 88 1.41 2.26 5.05
N ARG A 89 1.67 3.57 4.94
CA ARG A 89 2.25 4.19 3.75
C ARG A 89 3.71 3.81 3.55
N PHE A 90 4.47 3.75 4.63
CA PHE A 90 5.84 3.24 4.60
C PHE A 90 5.87 1.80 4.08
N ALA A 91 5.03 0.91 4.63
CA ALA A 91 4.89 -0.47 4.15
C ALA A 91 4.45 -0.52 2.68
N ALA A 92 3.58 0.38 2.23
CA ALA A 92 3.17 0.44 0.82
C ALA A 92 4.33 0.79 -0.11
N LYS A 93 5.21 1.73 0.29
CA LYS A 93 6.38 2.10 -0.49
C LYS A 93 7.43 0.98 -0.52
N GLU A 94 7.63 0.28 0.59
CA GLU A 94 8.45 -0.95 0.64
C GLU A 94 7.89 -2.05 -0.27
N ALA A 95 6.58 -2.31 -0.18
CA ALA A 95 5.89 -3.28 -1.04
C ALA A 95 6.00 -2.90 -2.52
N LEU A 96 5.88 -1.61 -2.85
CA LEU A 96 6.11 -1.10 -4.21
C LEU A 96 7.55 -1.36 -4.67
N ALA A 97 8.55 -1.09 -3.83
CA ALA A 97 9.94 -1.34 -4.18
C ALA A 97 10.16 -2.83 -4.46
N LYS A 98 9.59 -3.73 -3.64
CA LYS A 98 9.63 -5.19 -3.85
C LYS A 98 8.96 -5.62 -5.15
N ALA A 99 7.79 -5.05 -5.49
CA ALA A 99 7.10 -5.32 -6.75
C ALA A 99 7.94 -4.92 -7.98
N LEU A 100 8.88 -3.97 -7.82
CA LEU A 100 9.83 -3.54 -8.85
C LEU A 100 11.19 -4.28 -8.82
N GLY A 101 11.34 -5.28 -7.93
CA GLY A 101 12.58 -6.03 -7.73
C GLY A 101 13.63 -5.33 -6.85
N ALA A 102 13.22 -4.30 -6.10
CA ALA A 102 14.02 -3.54 -5.13
C ALA A 102 15.44 -3.12 -5.60
N PRO A 103 15.58 -2.48 -6.77
CA PRO A 103 16.89 -1.98 -7.20
C PRO A 103 17.37 -0.84 -6.29
N ALA A 104 18.69 -0.68 -6.19
CA ALA A 104 19.27 0.50 -5.54
C ALA A 104 18.87 1.78 -6.29
N GLY A 105 18.79 2.90 -5.54
CA GLY A 105 18.59 4.24 -6.11
C GLY A 105 17.13 4.70 -6.24
N LEU A 106 16.14 3.88 -5.86
CA LEU A 106 14.75 4.34 -5.73
C LEU A 106 14.63 5.35 -4.58
N ARG A 107 13.96 6.47 -4.85
CA ARG A 107 13.68 7.50 -3.85
C ARG A 107 12.29 7.32 -3.27
N TRP A 108 12.17 7.47 -1.96
CA TRP A 108 10.90 7.36 -1.24
C TRP A 108 9.85 8.38 -1.70
N THR A 109 10.27 9.61 -1.96
CA THR A 109 9.40 10.72 -2.40
C THR A 109 9.00 10.62 -3.87
N ASP A 110 9.57 9.67 -4.62
CA ASP A 110 9.16 9.37 -5.99
C ASP A 110 8.00 8.36 -6.05
N ALA A 111 7.52 7.91 -4.89
CA ALA A 111 6.28 7.14 -4.73
C ALA A 111 5.38 7.85 -3.71
N GLU A 112 4.12 8.04 -4.07
CA GLU A 112 3.10 8.71 -3.25
C GLU A 112 1.89 7.79 -3.09
N VAL A 113 1.43 7.64 -1.85
CA VAL A 113 0.16 7.00 -1.51
C VAL A 113 -0.90 8.08 -1.27
N TYR A 114 -1.72 8.32 -2.30
CA TYR A 114 -2.87 9.22 -2.20
C TYR A 114 -4.16 8.44 -1.93
N VAL A 115 -5.21 9.16 -1.53
CA VAL A 115 -6.53 8.57 -1.24
C VAL A 115 -7.55 9.28 -2.13
N GLU A 116 -8.35 8.50 -2.85
CA GLU A 116 -9.47 9.04 -3.64
C GLU A 116 -10.63 9.48 -2.72
N GLU A 117 -11.58 10.24 -3.26
CA GLU A 117 -12.80 10.64 -2.54
C GLU A 117 -13.59 9.43 -1.99
N SER A 118 -13.47 8.28 -2.67
CA SER A 118 -14.05 7.00 -2.24
C SER A 118 -13.41 6.42 -0.97
N GLY A 119 -12.29 6.98 -0.51
CA GLY A 119 -11.46 6.42 0.55
C GLY A 119 -10.47 5.34 0.08
N GLN A 120 -10.48 4.99 -1.22
CA GLN A 120 -9.56 3.98 -1.76
C GLN A 120 -8.12 4.52 -1.84
N PRO A 121 -7.12 3.83 -1.26
CA PRO A 121 -5.73 4.21 -1.44
C PRO A 121 -5.26 3.88 -2.86
N ARG A 122 -4.44 4.74 -3.43
CA ARG A 122 -3.85 4.62 -4.76
C ARG A 122 -2.37 4.98 -4.73
N LEU A 123 -1.66 4.56 -5.77
CA LEU A 123 -0.24 4.86 -5.95
C LEU A 123 -0.05 5.82 -7.11
N ARG A 124 0.76 6.85 -6.88
CA ARG A 124 1.35 7.69 -7.93
C ARG A 124 2.86 7.53 -7.87
N VAL A 125 3.49 7.37 -9.02
CA VAL A 125 4.95 7.24 -9.13
C VAL A 125 5.51 8.32 -10.04
N SER A 126 6.71 8.77 -9.73
CA SER A 126 7.46 9.77 -10.48
C SER A 126 8.96 9.41 -10.47
N GLY A 127 9.80 10.22 -11.11
CA GLY A 127 11.26 10.15 -11.01
C GLY A 127 11.85 8.74 -11.17
N THR A 128 12.67 8.35 -10.20
CA THR A 128 13.40 7.07 -10.16
C THR A 128 12.47 5.85 -10.15
N VAL A 129 11.31 5.96 -9.49
CA VAL A 129 10.33 4.87 -9.41
C VAL A 129 9.59 4.71 -10.73
N ALA A 130 9.14 5.81 -11.33
CA ALA A 130 8.48 5.78 -12.64
C ALA A 130 9.41 5.24 -13.74
N ALA A 131 10.68 5.67 -13.76
CA ALA A 131 11.68 5.16 -14.71
C ALA A 131 11.88 3.65 -14.58
N ARG A 132 11.93 3.12 -13.35
CA ARG A 132 12.02 1.67 -13.11
C ARG A 132 10.75 0.94 -13.55
N ALA A 133 9.57 1.50 -13.26
CA ALA A 133 8.29 0.94 -13.65
C ALA A 133 8.16 0.85 -15.18
N GLU A 134 8.57 1.89 -15.89
CA GLU A 134 8.61 1.94 -17.36
C GLU A 134 9.52 0.85 -17.94
N ALA A 135 10.73 0.71 -17.41
CA ALA A 135 11.70 -0.30 -17.84
C ALA A 135 11.20 -1.75 -17.67
N LEU A 136 10.30 -1.99 -16.71
CA LEU A 136 9.67 -3.30 -16.48
C LEU A 136 8.35 -3.48 -17.24
N GLY A 137 7.87 -2.46 -17.95
CA GLY A 137 6.60 -2.52 -18.68
C GLY A 137 5.36 -2.28 -17.83
N VAL A 138 5.48 -1.73 -16.61
CA VAL A 138 4.33 -1.49 -15.72
C VAL A 138 3.40 -0.43 -16.33
N ARG A 139 2.10 -0.71 -16.32
CA ARG A 139 1.00 0.15 -16.81
C ARG A 139 -0.07 0.40 -15.75
N GLY A 140 -0.08 -0.38 -14.68
CA GLY A 140 -1.08 -0.29 -13.62
C GLY A 140 -0.50 -0.62 -12.25
N TRP A 141 -1.06 0.03 -11.23
CA TRP A 141 -0.73 -0.16 -9.83
C TRP A 141 -1.99 -0.47 -9.03
N HIS A 142 -1.92 -1.52 -8.23
CA HIS A 142 -2.94 -1.89 -7.25
C HIS A 142 -2.30 -1.89 -5.88
N VAL A 143 -2.96 -1.27 -4.90
CA VAL A 143 -2.47 -1.24 -3.52
C VAL A 143 -3.62 -1.49 -2.55
N SER A 144 -3.33 -2.19 -1.47
CA SER A 144 -4.22 -2.29 -0.32
C SER A 144 -3.42 -2.11 0.96
N LEU A 145 -4.02 -1.39 1.92
CA LEU A 145 -3.42 -1.05 3.20
C LEU A 145 -4.28 -1.64 4.31
N SER A 146 -3.63 -2.12 5.36
CA SER A 146 -4.30 -2.52 6.60
C SER A 146 -3.42 -2.12 7.78
N HIS A 147 -4.04 -1.76 8.90
CA HIS A 147 -3.34 -1.62 10.17
C HIS A 147 -4.25 -2.07 11.32
N ASP A 148 -3.77 -2.99 12.13
CA ASP A 148 -4.46 -3.49 13.31
C ASP A 148 -3.44 -4.22 14.20
N ALA A 149 -3.78 -4.45 15.47
CA ALA A 149 -2.98 -5.26 16.40
C ALA A 149 -1.48 -4.88 16.49
N GLY A 150 -1.15 -3.59 16.39
CA GLY A 150 0.22 -3.07 16.50
C GLY A 150 1.05 -3.15 15.22
N VAL A 151 0.48 -3.63 14.11
CA VAL A 151 1.16 -3.72 12.82
C VAL A 151 0.41 -2.96 11.73
N ALA A 152 1.17 -2.47 10.75
CA ALA A 152 0.66 -1.94 9.50
C ALA A 152 1.21 -2.79 8.35
N SER A 153 0.37 -3.15 7.40
CA SER A 153 0.73 -4.00 6.27
C SER A 153 0.24 -3.41 4.96
N ALA A 154 0.98 -3.65 3.89
CA ALA A 154 0.55 -3.28 2.55
C ALA A 154 0.89 -4.38 1.55
N VAL A 155 0.03 -4.51 0.54
CA VAL A 155 0.28 -5.32 -0.65
C VAL A 155 0.20 -4.42 -1.88
N VAL A 156 1.14 -4.61 -2.81
CA VAL A 156 1.21 -3.90 -4.09
C VAL A 156 1.32 -4.89 -5.22
N ILE A 157 0.54 -4.69 -6.28
CA ILE A 157 0.63 -5.44 -7.54
C ILE A 157 0.95 -4.45 -8.65
N ALA A 158 2.00 -4.76 -9.41
CA ALA A 158 2.37 -4.09 -10.64
C ALA A 158 1.84 -4.90 -11.83
N GLU A 159 1.09 -4.25 -12.70
CA GLU A 159 0.39 -4.85 -13.85
C GLU A 159 0.85 -4.15 -15.14
N GLY A 160 0.98 -4.87 -16.25
CA GLY A 160 1.36 -4.30 -17.55
C GLY A 160 0.85 -5.07 -18.76
#